data_AF-A0A7J3HDN7-F1
#
_entry.id   AF-A0A7J3HDN7-F1
#
_cell.length_a   1.000
_cell.length_b   1.000
_cell.length_c   1.000
_cell.angle_alpha   90.00
_cell.angle_beta   90.00
_cell.angle_gamma   90.00
#
_symmetry.space_group_name_H-M   'P 1'
#
loop_
_entity.id
_entity.type
_entity.pdbx_description
1 polymer ?
#
loop_
_entity_poly.entity_id
_entity_poly.type
_entity_poly.pdbx_seq_one_letter_code
_entity_poly.pdbx_strand_id
1 'polypeptide(L)'
;EFLANNPKIIDEKAELVSREVPTPHGRIDLVLRGRDNTLILVEIKRDVADVEAVFQLRRYVEYYTSLGVSNVRGIIVAQSLTPTARKLLSDFGLEYRCIKVSEGNVYEKEVC
;
A
#
# COMPACT_ATOMS: atom_id res chain seq x y z
N GLU A 1 7.54 -4.30 10.05
CA GLU A 1 7.51 -3.67 11.39
C GLU A 1 7.84 -2.18 11.34
N PHE A 2 9.00 -1.80 10.80
CA PHE A 2 9.42 -0.40 10.70
C PHE A 2 8.37 0.54 10.06
N LEU A 3 7.77 0.18 8.93
CA LEU A 3 6.73 1.00 8.28
C LEU A 3 5.45 1.14 9.11
N ALA A 4 5.11 0.13 9.92
CA ALA A 4 3.97 0.20 10.83
C ALA A 4 4.23 1.22 11.96
N ASN A 5 5.48 1.29 12.43
CA ASN A 5 5.91 2.27 13.44
C ASN A 5 6.14 3.67 12.84
N ASN A 6 6.30 3.78 11.53
CA ASN A 6 6.59 5.02 10.81
C ASN A 6 5.65 5.23 9.61
N PRO A 7 4.32 5.26 9.79
CA PRO A 7 3.35 5.32 8.70
C PRO A 7 3.47 6.60 7.86
N LYS A 8 4.05 7.66 8.44
CA LYS A 8 4.31 8.96 7.78
C LYS A 8 5.24 8.86 6.57
N ILE A 9 6.05 7.81 6.49
CA ILE A 9 6.90 7.52 5.33
C ILE A 9 6.04 7.18 4.11
N ILE A 10 4.89 6.54 4.33
CA ILE A 10 3.92 6.16 3.30
C ILE A 10 3.02 7.35 2.96
N ASP A 11 2.44 8.02 3.95
CA ASP A 11 1.61 9.22 3.76
C ASP A 11 1.77 10.16 4.96
N GLU A 12 2.04 11.44 4.74
CA GLU A 12 2.44 12.40 5.79
C GLU A 12 1.42 12.55 6.93
N LYS A 13 0.15 12.26 6.66
CA LYS A 13 -0.95 12.34 7.63
C LYS A 13 -1.47 10.97 8.04
N ALA A 14 -0.79 9.88 7.66
CA ALA A 14 -1.20 8.55 8.02
C ALA A 14 -0.87 8.19 9.47
N GLU A 15 -1.83 7.52 10.11
CA GLU A 15 -1.70 6.81 11.37
C GLU A 15 -1.98 5.33 11.15
N LEU A 16 -1.26 4.45 11.88
CA LEU A 16 -1.50 3.02 11.81
C LEU A 16 -2.88 2.69 12.42
N VAL A 17 -3.71 1.97 11.67
CA VAL A 17 -4.97 1.40 12.17
C VAL A 17 -4.75 -0.05 12.58
N SER A 18 -4.20 -0.87 11.67
CA SER A 18 -3.96 -2.28 11.92
C SER A 18 -2.90 -2.85 11.00
N ARG A 19 -2.38 -4.01 11.37
CA ARG A 19 -1.40 -4.80 10.63
C ARG A 19 -2.05 -6.13 10.25
N GLU A 20 -1.65 -6.68 9.11
CA GLU A 20 -1.94 -8.06 8.76
C GLU A 20 -3.45 -8.40 8.79
N VAL A 21 -4.26 -7.50 8.23
CA VAL A 21 -5.73 -7.56 8.30
C VAL A 21 -6.27 -8.64 7.37
N PRO A 22 -7.00 -9.64 7.88
CA PRO A 22 -7.58 -10.68 7.05
C PRO A 22 -8.77 -10.14 6.23
N THR A 23 -8.90 -10.65 5.02
CA THR A 23 -10.02 -10.41 4.09
C THR A 23 -10.39 -11.73 3.41
N PRO A 24 -11.55 -11.81 2.74
CA PRO A 24 -11.86 -12.96 1.88
C PRO A 24 -10.86 -13.20 0.73
N HIS A 25 -10.03 -12.21 0.40
CA HIS A 25 -9.09 -12.25 -0.73
C HIS A 25 -7.61 -12.30 -0.28
N GLY A 26 -7.35 -12.70 0.96
CA GLY A 26 -6.02 -12.76 1.55
C GLY A 26 -5.84 -11.74 2.66
N ARG A 27 -4.62 -11.26 2.87
CA ARG A 27 -4.24 -10.43 4.00
C ARG A 27 -3.65 -9.11 3.52
N ILE A 28 -4.12 -8.00 4.10
CA ILE A 28 -3.57 -6.67 3.86
C ILE A 28 -2.40 -6.45 4.83
N ASP A 29 -1.25 -6.01 4.34
CA ASP A 29 -0.07 -5.82 5.17
C ASP A 29 -0.29 -4.73 6.22
N LEU A 30 -0.72 -3.54 5.79
CA LEU A 30 -1.07 -2.43 6.69
C LEU A 30 -2.38 -1.78 6.26
N VAL A 31 -3.15 -1.37 7.26
CA VAL A 31 -4.27 -0.45 7.12
C VAL A 31 -3.91 0.82 7.88
N LEU A 32 -3.97 1.95 7.20
CA LEU A 32 -3.69 3.26 7.76
C LEU A 32 -4.92 4.17 7.63
N ARG A 33 -4.98 5.18 8.48
CA ARG A 33 -5.95 6.28 8.40
C ARG A 33 -5.21 7.55 8.00
N GLY A 34 -5.54 8.09 6.84
CA GLY A 34 -5.01 9.36 6.33
C GLY A 34 -5.86 10.57 6.72
N ARG A 35 -5.62 11.69 6.03
CA ARG A 35 -6.44 12.91 6.15
C ARG A 35 -7.91 12.62 5.80
N ASP A 36 -8.83 13.37 6.41
CA ASP A 36 -10.27 13.29 6.13
C ASP A 36 -10.85 11.87 6.28
N ASN A 37 -10.31 11.11 7.24
CA ASN A 37 -10.66 9.71 7.51
C ASN A 37 -10.47 8.76 6.31
N THR A 38 -9.57 9.09 5.37
CA THR A 38 -9.27 8.22 4.24
C THR A 38 -8.71 6.89 4.73
N LEU A 39 -9.29 5.77 4.29
CA LEU A 39 -8.76 4.43 4.55
C LEU A 39 -7.66 4.13 3.52
N ILE A 40 -6.44 3.93 3.98
CA ILE A 40 -5.28 3.64 3.12
C ILE A 40 -4.90 2.18 3.32
N LEU A 41 -5.07 1.37 2.28
CA LEU A 41 -4.68 -0.03 2.23
C LEU A 41 -3.29 -0.13 1.63
N VAL A 42 -2.37 -0.83 2.28
CA VAL A 42 -0.97 -0.90 1.87
C VAL A 42 -0.57 -2.35 1.60
N GLU A 43 0.01 -2.56 0.43
CA GLU A 43 0.68 -3.80 0.04
C GLU A 43 2.19 -3.53 -0.05
N ILE A 44 3.01 -4.34 0.63
CA ILE A 44 4.46 -4.14 0.75
C ILE A 44 5.20 -5.25 0.00
N LYS A 45 6.09 -4.87 -0.92
CA LYS A 45 7.08 -5.77 -1.52
C LYS A 45 8.49 -5.29 -1.18
N ARG A 46 9.40 -6.23 -0.89
CA ARG A 46 10.78 -5.88 -0.53
C ARG A 46 11.56 -5.28 -1.71
N ASP A 47 11.37 -5.84 -2.91
CA ASP A 47 12.13 -5.47 -4.10
C ASP A 47 11.19 -4.95 -5.19
N VAL A 48 10.78 -5.82 -6.12
CA VAL A 48 9.94 -5.47 -7.26
C VAL A 48 8.50 -5.84 -6.97
N ALA A 49 7.57 -4.90 -7.14
CA ALA A 49 6.15 -5.19 -7.20
C ALA A 49 5.70 -5.47 -8.64
N ASP A 50 4.91 -6.52 -8.80
CA ASP A 50 4.48 -7.04 -10.08
C ASP A 50 2.96 -6.93 -10.25
N VAL A 51 2.44 -7.58 -11.28
CA VAL A 51 1.03 -7.55 -11.64
C VAL A 51 0.15 -8.20 -10.56
N GLU A 52 0.66 -9.21 -9.86
CA GLU A 52 -0.08 -9.88 -8.79
C GLU A 52 -0.31 -8.92 -7.61
N ALA A 53 0.72 -8.18 -7.20
CA ALA A 53 0.60 -7.16 -6.15
C ALA A 53 -0.48 -6.11 -6.47
N VAL A 54 -0.54 -5.66 -7.73
CA VAL A 54 -1.55 -4.69 -8.20
C VAL A 54 -2.96 -5.27 -8.12
N PHE A 55 -3.18 -6.49 -8.62
CA PHE A 55 -4.51 -7.12 -8.56
C PHE A 55 -4.94 -7.46 -7.13
N GLN A 56 -3.99 -7.85 -6.28
CA GLN A 56 -4.24 -8.09 -4.87
C GLN A 56 -4.72 -6.80 -4.17
N LEU A 57 -3.98 -5.70 -4.31
CA LEU A 57 -4.35 -4.42 -3.74
C LEU A 57 -5.69 -3.91 -4.28
N ARG A 58 -5.94 -4.06 -5.58
CA ARG A 58 -7.22 -3.72 -6.20
C ARG A 58 -8.39 -4.46 -5.55
N ARG A 59 -8.27 -5.79 -5.35
CA ARG A 59 -9.32 -6.58 -4.68
C ARG A 59 -9.62 -6.07 -3.27
N TYR A 60 -8.61 -5.59 -2.55
CA TYR A 60 -8.81 -5.01 -1.22
C TYR A 60 -9.55 -3.68 -1.27
N VAL A 61 -9.18 -2.79 -2.20
CA VAL A 61 -9.88 -1.52 -2.39
C VAL A 61 -11.34 -1.76 -2.79
N GLU A 62 -11.59 -2.65 -3.75
CA GLU A 62 -12.94 -3.04 -4.18
C GLU A 62 -13.75 -3.63 -3.03
N TYR A 63 -13.14 -4.51 -2.21
CA TYR A 63 -13.79 -5.10 -1.04
C TYR A 63 -14.25 -4.03 -0.04
N TYR A 64 -13.37 -3.12 0.39
CA TYR A 64 -13.76 -2.08 1.36
C TYR A 64 -14.75 -1.07 0.77
N THR A 65 -14.63 -0.75 -0.52
CA THR A 65 -15.61 0.07 -1.22
C THR A 65 -16.98 -0.60 -1.24
N SER A 66 -17.04 -1.92 -1.45
CA SER A 66 -18.29 -2.70 -1.43
C SER A 66 -18.97 -2.71 -0.05
N LEU A 67 -18.22 -2.51 1.03
CA LEU A 67 -18.73 -2.37 2.39
C LEU A 67 -19.24 -0.95 2.71
N GLY A 68 -19.23 -0.03 1.73
CA GLY A 68 -19.70 1.35 1.89
C GLY A 68 -18.65 2.32 2.41
N VAL A 69 -17.36 1.95 2.44
CA VAL A 69 -16.30 2.90 2.78
C VAL A 69 -16.10 3.85 1.60
N SER A 70 -16.43 5.13 1.81
CA SER A 70 -16.53 6.14 0.75
C SER A 70 -15.19 6.67 0.24
N ASN A 71 -14.11 6.54 1.02
CA ASN A 71 -12.80 7.08 0.68
C ASN A 71 -11.70 6.05 0.98
N VAL A 72 -11.37 5.26 -0.03
CA VAL A 72 -10.37 4.18 0.05
C VAL A 72 -9.27 4.46 -0.96
N ARG A 73 -8.02 4.45 -0.50
CA ARG A 73 -6.82 4.52 -1.32
C ARG A 73 -6.05 3.21 -1.19
N GLY A 74 -5.49 2.72 -2.29
CA GLY A 74 -4.56 1.60 -2.27
C GLY A 74 -3.16 2.07 -2.63
N ILE A 75 -2.16 1.72 -1.82
CA ILE A 75 -0.75 2.09 -2.05
C ILE A 75 0.12 0.82 -2.08
N ILE A 76 0.87 0.63 -3.17
CA ILE A 76 1.99 -0.31 -3.20
C ILE A 76 3.24 0.38 -2.67
N VAL A 77 3.91 -0.27 -1.72
CA VAL A 77 5.24 0.13 -1.22
C VAL A 77 6.26 -0.89 -1.70
N ALA A 78 7.22 -0.46 -2.53
CA ALA A 78 8.30 -1.31 -3.02
C ALA A 78 9.53 -0.51 -3.45
N GLN A 79 10.63 -1.17 -3.81
CA GLN A 79 11.80 -0.50 -4.43
C GLN A 79 11.57 -0.20 -5.91
N SER A 80 10.79 -1.03 -6.61
CA SER A 80 10.46 -0.80 -8.01
C SER A 80 9.15 -1.49 -8.41
N LEU A 81 8.66 -1.16 -9.60
CA LEU A 81 7.53 -1.83 -10.26
C LEU A 81 7.98 -2.42 -11.58
N THR A 82 7.43 -3.56 -11.95
CA THR A 82 7.50 -4.01 -13.36
C THR A 82 6.77 -3.01 -14.27
N PRO A 83 7.14 -2.87 -15.56
CA PRO A 83 6.47 -1.95 -16.48
C PRO A 83 4.96 -2.20 -16.58
N THR A 84 4.56 -3.47 -16.62
CA THR A 84 3.14 -3.87 -16.67
C THR A 84 2.41 -3.52 -15.38
N ALA A 85 3.03 -3.74 -14.22
CA ALA A 85 2.46 -3.36 -12.93
C ALA A 85 2.25 -1.84 -12.84
N ARG A 86 3.23 -1.05 -13.28
CA ARG A 86 3.11 0.42 -13.32
C ARG A 86 1.93 0.87 -14.18
N LYS A 87 1.75 0.26 -15.36
CA LYS A 87 0.61 0.56 -16.24
C LYS A 87 -0.72 0.25 -15.55
N LEU A 88 -0.88 -0.97 -15.03
CA LEU A 88 -2.12 -1.40 -14.38
C LEU A 88 -2.44 -0.61 -13.11
N LEU A 89 -1.42 -0.25 -12.32
CA LEU A 89 -1.56 0.58 -11.13
C LEU A 89 -2.17 1.94 -11.48
N SER A 90 -1.68 2.57 -12.57
CA SER A 90 -2.28 3.79 -13.11
C SER A 90 -3.70 3.57 -13.64
N ASP A 91 -3.92 2.50 -14.41
CA ASP A 91 -5.23 2.19 -15.00
C ASP A 91 -6.32 1.97 -13.91
N PHE A 92 -5.93 1.47 -12.73
CA PHE A 92 -6.83 1.22 -11.60
C PHE A 92 -6.89 2.37 -10.57
N GLY A 93 -6.18 3.47 -10.79
CA GLY A 93 -6.15 4.58 -9.83
C GLY A 93 -5.52 4.23 -8.48
N LEU A 94 -4.60 3.26 -8.49
CA LEU A 94 -3.81 2.87 -7.32
C LEU A 94 -2.52 3.69 -7.27
N GLU A 95 -1.92 3.78 -6.09
CA GLU A 95 -0.73 4.60 -5.85
C GLU A 95 0.51 3.76 -5.62
N TYR A 96 1.67 4.35 -5.87
CA TYR A 96 2.96 3.74 -5.63
C TYR A 96 3.83 4.64 -4.75
N ARG A 97 4.50 4.03 -3.78
CA ARG A 97 5.51 4.70 -2.94
C ARG A 97 6.82 3.92 -3.03
N CYS A 98 7.82 4.56 -3.61
CA CYS A 98 9.17 4.01 -3.70
C CYS A 98 9.90 4.14 -2.37
N ILE A 99 10.45 3.04 -1.87
CA ILE A 99 11.19 3.00 -0.61
C ILE A 99 12.34 1.99 -0.74
N LYS A 100 13.56 2.42 -0.38
CA LYS A 100 14.71 1.50 -0.29
C LYS A 100 14.76 0.80 1.05
N VAL A 101 15.21 -0.46 1.02
CA VAL A 101 15.52 -1.24 2.21
C VAL A 101 17.01 -1.11 2.49
N SER A 102 17.39 -0.45 3.58
CA SER A 102 18.77 -0.42 4.08
C SER A 102 18.99 -1.55 5.11
N GLU A 103 20.25 -1.76 5.53
CA GLU A 103 20.64 -2.83 6.47
C GLU A 103 19.65 -2.91 7.65
N GLY A 104 19.09 -4.10 7.90
CA GLY A 104 18.19 -4.33 9.04
C GLY A 104 16.69 -4.03 8.83
N ASN A 105 16.16 -4.11 7.60
CA ASN A 105 14.75 -3.81 7.26
C ASN A 105 14.33 -2.36 7.53
N VAL A 106 15.28 -1.43 7.51
CA VAL A 106 15.01 0.00 7.59
C VAL A 106 14.54 0.48 6.23
N TYR A 107 13.51 1.31 6.21
CA TYR A 107 12.87 1.77 4.99
C TYR A 107 13.05 3.28 4.83
N GLU A 108 13.64 3.73 3.73
CA GLU A 108 13.90 5.14 3.46
C GLU A 108 13.12 5.62 2.23
N LYS A 109 12.44 6.77 2.37
CA LYS A 109 11.71 7.39 1.25
C LYS A 109 12.71 7.97 0.26
N GLU A 110 12.65 7.51 -0.99
CA GLU A 110 13.47 8.04 -2.09
C GLU A 110 12.62 8.59 -3.23
N VAL A 111 13.25 9.38 -4.10
CA VAL A 111 12.69 9.77 -5.40
C VAL A 111 13.09 8.70 -6.41
N CYS A 112 12.09 7.97 -6.88
CA CYS A 112 12.11 7.11 -8.06
C CYS A 112 11.16 7.74 -9.10
#